data_AF-A0A1H1TPH8-F1
#
_entry.id   AF-A0A1H1TPH8-F1
#
_cell.length_a   1.000
_cell.length_b   1.000
_cell.length_c   1.000
_cell.angle_alpha   90.00
_cell.angle_beta   90.00
_cell.angle_gamma   90.00
#
_symmetry.space_group_name_H-M   'P 1'
#
loop_
_entity.id
_entity.type
_entity.pdbx_description
1 polymer ?
#
loop_
_entity_poly.entity_id
_entity_poly.type
_entity_poly.pdbx_seq_one_letter_code
_entity_poly.pdbx_strand_id
1 'polypeptide(L)'
;MKKYLIPMIAAGAALAFTITPALAQTTPPTSTAPAQSFTAPHHERHPAIRAAIRALEKAKEELKAADHDFGGHRAQALADCDKAMAQLKLALEYDKK
;
A
#
# COMPACT_ATOMS: atom_id res chain seq x y z
N MET A 1 -27.06 19.07 11.18
CA MET A 1 -28.03 18.15 11.83
C MET A 1 -27.49 16.73 11.71
N LYS A 2 -27.75 15.74 12.58
CA LYS A 2 -28.37 15.61 13.92
C LYS A 2 -27.92 14.21 14.42
N LYS A 3 -27.23 13.97 15.54
CA LYS A 3 -26.52 14.79 16.55
C LYS A 3 -25.08 14.24 16.70
N TYR A 4 -24.23 14.92 17.47
CA TYR A 4 -23.07 14.28 18.14
C TYR A 4 -23.51 13.58 19.44
N LEU A 5 -22.99 12.37 19.69
CA LEU A 5 -22.96 11.63 20.96
C LEU A 5 -22.11 10.36 20.66
N ILE A 6 -21.10 9.90 21.41
CA ILE A 6 -20.91 9.81 22.88
C ILE A 6 -19.40 9.95 23.22
N PRO A 7 -19.01 10.62 24.33
CA PRO A 7 -17.67 10.54 24.90
C PRO A 7 -17.64 9.94 26.34
N MET A 8 -16.75 8.98 26.61
CA MET A 8 -16.16 8.62 27.93
C MET A 8 -14.84 7.87 27.63
N ILE A 9 -13.64 8.30 28.01
CA ILE A 9 -13.05 8.66 29.34
C ILE A 9 -12.65 7.45 30.18
N ALA A 10 -11.40 7.52 30.68
CA ALA A 10 -10.67 6.59 31.57
C ALA A 10 -10.21 5.26 30.92
N ALA A 11 -9.04 4.71 31.28
CA ALA A 11 -8.17 5.03 32.42
C ALA A 11 -6.73 5.34 32.01
N GLY A 12 -6.09 6.27 32.74
CA GLY A 12 -4.64 6.43 32.70
C GLY A 12 -3.97 5.45 33.66
N ALA A 13 -2.79 4.95 33.28
CA ALA A 13 -1.86 4.27 34.18
C ALA A 13 -0.49 4.93 34.00
N ALA A 14 -0.17 5.88 34.88
CA ALA A 14 1.15 6.48 34.93
C ALA A 14 2.14 5.46 35.53
N LEU A 15 3.22 5.14 34.83
CA LEU A 15 4.31 4.33 35.36
C LEU A 15 5.65 5.06 35.26
N ALA A 16 6.03 5.61 36.41
CA ALA A 16 7.36 5.91 36.91
C ALA A 16 8.48 6.25 35.91
N PHE A 17 8.86 7.53 35.91
CA PHE A 17 10.09 8.03 35.30
C PHE A 17 11.26 7.88 36.31
N THR A 18 12.11 6.87 36.15
CA THR A 18 13.33 6.70 36.97
C THR A 18 14.55 7.25 36.23
N ILE A 19 15.01 8.44 36.62
CA ILE A 19 16.23 9.05 36.06
C ILE A 19 17.44 8.63 36.89
N THR A 20 18.33 7.84 36.31
CA THR A 20 19.62 7.49 36.93
C THR A 20 20.74 8.28 36.25
N PRO A 21 21.35 9.30 36.89
CA PRO A 21 22.47 10.03 36.31
C PRO A 21 23.78 9.27 36.59
N ALA A 22 24.22 8.42 35.65
CA ALA A 22 25.55 7.84 35.68
C ALA A 22 26.54 8.73 34.90
N LEU A 23 27.51 9.30 35.61
CA LEU A 23 28.62 10.03 35.01
C LEU A 23 29.70 9.09 34.45
N ALA A 24 30.35 9.54 33.37
CA ALA A 24 31.58 9.03 32.76
C ALA A 24 31.56 7.69 31.97
N GLN A 25 31.86 7.81 30.67
CA GLN A 25 32.92 7.11 29.90
C GLN A 25 32.75 7.46 28.40
N THR A 26 33.52 8.39 27.84
CA THR A 26 34.87 8.26 27.23
C THR A 26 34.93 7.53 25.87
N THR A 27 35.17 8.34 24.83
CA THR A 27 35.81 8.06 23.53
C THR A 27 35.09 7.18 22.48
N PRO A 28 35.16 7.55 21.18
CA PRO A 28 34.40 6.91 20.12
C PRO A 28 35.14 5.72 19.47
N PRO A 29 34.45 4.63 19.11
CA PRO A 29 34.79 3.90 17.91
C PRO A 29 34.30 4.70 16.71
N THR A 30 35.22 5.16 15.86
CA THR A 30 34.88 5.54 14.49
C THR A 30 34.47 4.27 13.74
N SER A 31 33.19 3.91 13.85
CA SER A 31 32.61 2.85 13.03
C SER A 31 32.62 3.31 11.58
N THR A 32 33.68 2.95 10.87
CA THR A 32 33.69 2.84 9.40
C THR A 32 32.74 1.72 9.01
N ALA A 33 31.44 1.96 9.18
CA ALA A 33 30.42 1.15 8.54
C ALA A 33 30.66 1.26 7.03
N PRO A 34 30.69 0.15 6.28
CA PRO A 34 30.66 0.24 4.84
C PRO A 34 29.41 1.03 4.48
N ALA A 35 29.58 2.09 3.69
CA ALA A 35 28.46 2.89 3.21
C ALA A 35 27.61 1.97 2.32
N GLN A 36 26.61 1.32 2.94
CA GLN A 36 25.68 0.47 2.24
C GLN A 36 25.00 1.36 1.21
N SER A 37 25.29 1.09 -0.07
CA SER A 37 24.68 1.75 -1.20
C SER A 37 23.22 1.38 -1.23
N PHE A 38 22.42 2.04 -0.40
CA PHE A 38 20.97 2.03 -0.51
C PHE A 38 20.62 2.72 -1.82
N THR A 39 20.67 1.96 -2.91
CA THR A 39 19.91 2.27 -4.13
C THR A 39 18.50 2.51 -3.68
N ALA A 40 18.12 3.79 -3.59
CA ALA A 40 16.79 4.18 -3.17
C ALA A 40 15.80 3.44 -4.08
N PRO A 41 14.78 2.74 -3.53
CA PRO A 41 13.84 2.02 -4.35
C PRO A 41 13.22 3.01 -5.33
N HIS A 42 13.44 2.76 -6.63
CA HIS A 42 12.87 3.55 -7.70
C HIS A 42 11.35 3.56 -7.48
N HIS A 43 10.85 4.68 -6.95
CA HIS A 43 9.46 4.78 -6.51
C HIS A 43 8.59 4.69 -7.75
N GLU A 44 8.09 3.48 -7.99
CA GLU A 44 7.44 3.15 -9.23
C GLU A 44 6.15 3.96 -9.35
N ARG A 45 6.13 4.88 -10.33
CA ARG A 45 5.08 5.88 -10.44
C ARG A 45 3.71 5.18 -10.57
N HIS A 46 2.82 5.49 -9.62
CA HIS A 46 1.51 4.86 -9.41
C HIS A 46 1.52 3.34 -9.22
N PRO A 47 2.03 2.84 -8.08
CA PRO A 47 2.12 1.40 -7.83
C PRO A 47 0.73 0.76 -7.71
N ALA A 48 -0.27 1.50 -7.22
CA ALA A 48 -1.66 1.06 -7.10
C ALA A 48 -2.33 0.85 -8.47
N ILE A 49 -2.10 1.75 -9.44
CA ILE A 49 -2.66 1.62 -10.80
C ILE A 49 -2.06 0.39 -11.51
N ARG A 50 -0.74 0.20 -11.38
CA ARG A 50 -0.05 -1.00 -11.90
C ARG A 50 -0.55 -2.28 -11.23
N ALA A 51 -0.80 -2.27 -9.91
CA ALA A 51 -1.37 -3.41 -9.20
C ALA A 51 -2.82 -3.71 -9.66
N ALA A 52 -3.64 -2.69 -9.87
CA ALA A 52 -5.00 -2.84 -10.38
C ALA A 52 -5.05 -3.47 -11.78
N ILE A 53 -4.16 -3.06 -12.70
CA ILE A 53 -4.05 -3.67 -14.03
C ILE A 53 -3.75 -5.18 -13.92
N ARG A 54 -2.77 -5.58 -13.10
CA ARG A 54 -2.43 -7.00 -12.88
C ARG A 54 -3.57 -7.79 -12.23
N ALA A 55 -4.30 -7.18 -11.29
CA ALA A 55 -5.45 -7.79 -10.65
C ALA A 55 -6.60 -8.03 -11.64
N LEU A 56 -6.85 -7.07 -12.55
CA LEU A 56 -7.83 -7.23 -13.64
C LEU A 56 -7.39 -8.29 -14.65
N GLU A 57 -6.10 -8.39 -14.98
CA GLU A 57 -5.55 -9.44 -15.84
C GLU A 57 -5.81 -10.84 -15.23
N LYS A 58 -5.49 -11.04 -13.94
CA LYS A 58 -5.79 -12.29 -13.21
C LYS A 58 -7.30 -12.58 -13.13
N ALA A 59 -8.12 -11.57 -12.85
CA ALA A 59 -9.59 -11.73 -12.80
C ALA A 59 -10.14 -12.19 -14.15
N LYS A 60 -9.61 -11.68 -15.27
CA LYS A 60 -9.98 -12.15 -16.61
C LYS A 60 -9.54 -13.59 -16.87
N GLU A 61 -8.39 -14.03 -16.35
CA GLU A 61 -7.94 -15.42 -16.46
C GLU A 61 -8.87 -16.36 -15.67
N GLU A 62 -9.25 -16.00 -14.44
CA GLU A 62 -10.21 -16.76 -13.63
C GLU A 62 -11.60 -16.81 -14.28
N LEU A 63 -12.11 -15.67 -14.79
CA LEU A 63 -13.36 -15.62 -15.55
C LEU A 63 -13.29 -16.48 -16.83
N LYS A 64 -12.14 -16.57 -17.50
CA LYS A 64 -11.95 -17.44 -18.68
C LYS A 64 -11.85 -18.91 -18.30
N ALA A 65 -11.18 -19.25 -17.21
CA ALA A 65 -11.01 -20.62 -16.72
C ALA A 65 -12.28 -21.20 -16.09
N ALA A 66 -13.22 -20.35 -15.64
CA ALA A 66 -14.49 -20.81 -15.07
C ALA A 66 -15.39 -21.53 -16.10
N ASP A 67 -15.82 -22.73 -15.75
CA ASP A 67 -16.78 -23.54 -16.53
C ASP A 67 -18.22 -23.00 -16.53
N HIS A 68 -18.52 -22.03 -15.67
CA HIS A 68 -19.88 -21.49 -15.47
C HIS A 68 -19.96 -20.00 -15.81
N ASP A 69 -21.11 -19.55 -16.33
CA ASP A 69 -21.33 -18.19 -16.83
C ASP A 69 -21.69 -17.16 -15.73
N PHE A 70 -21.56 -17.51 -14.45
CA PHE A 70 -21.93 -16.64 -13.31
C PHE A 70 -23.33 -15.99 -13.44
N GLY A 71 -24.32 -16.71 -14.00
CA GLY A 71 -25.66 -16.19 -14.26
C GLY A 71 -25.82 -15.44 -15.61
N GLY A 72 -24.88 -15.59 -16.55
CA GLY A 72 -24.85 -14.88 -17.84
C GLY A 72 -24.00 -13.60 -17.82
N HIS A 73 -23.24 -13.38 -16.74
CA HIS A 73 -22.45 -12.16 -16.54
C HIS A 73 -20.99 -12.29 -16.98
N ARG A 74 -20.49 -13.50 -17.31
CA ARG A 74 -19.07 -13.74 -17.65
C ARG A 74 -18.59 -12.87 -18.81
N ALA A 75 -19.38 -12.82 -19.88
CA ALA A 75 -19.04 -12.06 -21.09
C ALA A 75 -18.98 -10.54 -20.82
N GLN A 76 -19.93 -10.00 -20.05
CA GLN A 76 -19.94 -8.59 -19.70
C GLN A 76 -18.79 -8.25 -18.73
N ALA A 77 -18.54 -9.09 -17.72
CA ALA A 77 -17.45 -8.90 -16.77
C ALA A 77 -16.09 -8.87 -17.46
N LEU A 78 -15.84 -9.78 -18.42
CA LEU A 78 -14.62 -9.76 -19.25
C LEU A 78 -14.47 -8.45 -20.03
N ALA A 79 -15.54 -7.98 -20.66
CA ALA A 79 -15.53 -6.74 -21.43
C ALA A 79 -15.30 -5.50 -20.54
N ASP A 80 -15.87 -5.47 -19.34
CA ASP A 80 -15.71 -4.37 -18.39
C ASP A 80 -14.31 -4.37 -17.74
N CYS A 81 -13.72 -5.54 -17.48
CA CYS A 81 -12.30 -5.64 -17.11
C CYS A 81 -11.38 -5.11 -18.22
N ASP A 82 -11.65 -5.43 -19.49
CA ASP A 82 -10.87 -4.90 -20.63
C ASP A 82 -10.96 -3.38 -20.75
N LYS A 83 -12.16 -2.79 -20.63
CA LYS A 83 -12.35 -1.33 -20.60
C LYS A 83 -11.58 -0.68 -19.44
N ALA A 84 -11.68 -1.26 -18.24
CA ALA A 84 -10.98 -0.74 -17.06
C ALA A 84 -9.46 -0.79 -17.24
N MET A 85 -8.91 -1.90 -17.73
CA MET A 85 -7.47 -2.01 -18.05
C MET A 85 -7.02 -0.98 -19.08
N ALA A 86 -7.82 -0.74 -20.14
CA ALA A 86 -7.50 0.25 -21.16
C ALA A 86 -7.43 1.68 -20.59
N GLN A 87 -8.42 2.07 -19.76
CA GLN A 87 -8.44 3.39 -19.11
C GLN A 87 -7.27 3.58 -18.11
N LEU A 88 -6.94 2.54 -17.32
CA LEU A 88 -5.80 2.59 -16.40
C LEU A 88 -4.46 2.67 -17.15
N LYS A 89 -4.32 1.97 -18.28
CA LYS A 89 -3.13 2.06 -19.15
C LYS A 89 -2.99 3.47 -19.76
N LEU A 90 -4.09 4.04 -20.26
CA LEU A 90 -4.15 5.40 -20.80
C LEU A 90 -3.78 6.47 -19.74
N ALA A 91 -4.28 6.33 -18.51
CA ALA A 91 -3.90 7.22 -17.41
C ALA A 91 -2.39 7.21 -17.12
N LEU A 92 -1.75 6.03 -17.19
CA LEU A 92 -0.29 5.88 -17.06
C LEU A 92 0.50 6.41 -18.27
N GLU A 93 -0.13 6.63 -19.42
CA GLU A 93 0.50 7.29 -20.57
C GLU A 93 0.47 8.81 -20.43
N TYR A 94 -0.64 9.37 -19.92
CA TYR A 94 -0.73 10.80 -19.60
C TYR A 94 0.15 11.23 -18.43
N ASP A 95 0.34 10.40 -17.39
CA ASP A 95 1.22 10.67 -16.25
C ASP A 95 2.74 10.63 -16.57
N LYS A 96 3.11 10.06 -17.73
CA LYS A 96 4.49 10.03 -18.22
C LYS A 96 4.90 11.28 -19.02
N LYS A 97 3.95 12.15 -19.37
CA LYS A 97 4.19 13.41 -20.07
C LYS A 97 4.44 14.56 -19.09
#